data_AF-A0A4Q5ZMI2-F1
#
_entry.id   AF-A0A4Q5ZMI2-F1
#
_cell.length_a   1.000
_cell.length_b   1.000
_cell.length_c   1.000
_cell.angle_alpha   90.00
_cell.angle_beta   90.00
_cell.angle_gamma   90.00
#
_symmetry.space_group_name_H-M   'P 1'
#
loop_
_entity.id
_entity.type
_entity.pdbx_description
1 polymer ?
#
loop_
_entity_poly.entity_id
_entity_poly.type
_entity_poly.pdbx_seq_one_letter_code
_entity_poly.pdbx_strand_id
1 'polypeptide(L)'
;MYPLYGAVDIRNSTMERNNALRPDLQSQLELLIKLLEQFRGERELGLINEMIFKSRKWLGQIAEFISSDDEFRLNIFFEEEVTPFLLHFRQMHPNTKDAINDYFIAIGPSGIAYTNRRALEESLQMLNRSIGNLLEQMNVEIQGTYPCYFEKYRSDGIEYDIYIGQSITPDREFHPLFLKNLRLWQLNSMAIITKLTRALETELPRKLETTQLIFVHSNTIDISFRSDEHRFDVEGAYNIRYEMIKKRIDKVLIRNTNERLTQPGKIALVYFQQKDVEEYLSHIQYLQDQEILTDDIEYLELEELQGVSGLKAIRVSVRFDEDGEQQQQTPMGAKAAIERPNGAIVASHMQSHN
;
A
#
# COMPACT_ATOMS: atom_id res chain seq x y z
N MET A 1 -20.05 -1.88 -22.75
CA MET A 1 -19.10 -2.95 -22.35
C MET A 1 -19.21 -3.19 -20.85
N TYR A 2 -18.73 -4.30 -20.30
CA TYR A 2 -18.71 -4.56 -18.86
C TYR A 2 -17.38 -4.10 -18.24
N PRO A 3 -17.39 -3.20 -17.25
CA PRO A 3 -16.18 -2.77 -16.58
C PRO A 3 -15.87 -3.62 -15.34
N LEU A 4 -14.59 -3.88 -15.10
CA LEU A 4 -14.08 -4.43 -13.86
C LEU A 4 -12.99 -3.50 -13.35
N TYR A 5 -13.12 -3.05 -12.11
CA TYR A 5 -12.13 -2.19 -11.47
C TYR A 5 -11.52 -2.88 -10.27
N GLY A 6 -10.20 -2.73 -10.14
CA GLY A 6 -9.45 -3.14 -8.96
C GLY A 6 -8.41 -2.10 -8.56
N ALA A 7 -8.15 -2.03 -7.26
CA ALA A 7 -7.12 -1.17 -6.68
C ALA A 7 -6.29 -1.93 -5.66
N VAL A 8 -4.97 -1.72 -5.75
CA VAL A 8 -3.97 -2.15 -4.76
C VAL A 8 -3.29 -0.90 -4.26
N ASP A 9 -3.67 -0.44 -3.07
CA ASP A 9 -3.19 0.83 -2.50
C ASP A 9 -2.14 0.59 -1.41
N ILE A 10 -1.30 1.58 -1.17
CA ILE A 10 -0.34 1.56 -0.05
C ILE A 10 -1.05 2.08 1.20
N ARG A 11 -1.10 1.23 2.24
CA ARG A 11 -1.73 1.59 3.50
C ARG A 11 -1.02 2.79 4.10
N ASN A 12 -1.78 3.84 4.38
CA ASN A 12 -1.31 5.05 5.06
C ASN A 12 -0.16 5.78 4.34
N SER A 13 -0.13 5.78 3.00
CA SER A 13 0.95 6.39 2.21
C SER A 13 1.30 7.84 2.62
N THR A 14 0.30 8.65 2.96
CA THR A 14 0.51 10.02 3.45
C THR A 14 1.29 10.06 4.78
N MET A 15 0.96 9.18 5.73
CA MET A 15 1.70 9.11 6.99
C MET A 15 3.11 8.59 6.77
N GLU A 16 3.28 7.60 5.90
CA GLU A 16 4.61 7.05 5.58
C GLU A 16 5.53 8.09 4.93
N ARG A 17 4.99 8.94 4.05
CA ARG A 17 5.71 10.11 3.51
C ARG A 17 6.14 11.07 4.61
N ASN A 18 5.24 11.42 5.52
CA ASN A 18 5.56 12.31 6.63
C ASN A 18 6.66 11.74 7.54
N ASN A 19 6.52 10.45 7.88
CA ASN A 19 7.47 9.70 8.70
C ASN A 19 8.83 9.49 8.00
N ALA A 20 8.90 9.62 6.67
CA ALA A 20 10.17 9.65 5.93
C ALA A 20 10.78 11.06 5.88
N LEU A 21 9.95 12.07 5.62
CA LEU A 21 10.37 13.45 5.45
C LEU A 21 10.91 14.08 6.74
N ARG A 22 10.22 13.88 7.88
CA ARG A 22 10.56 14.55 9.14
C ARG A 22 11.99 14.25 9.63
N PRO A 23 12.44 12.98 9.72
CA PRO A 23 13.81 12.69 10.16
C PRO A 23 14.89 13.24 9.20
N ASP A 24 14.59 13.26 7.90
CA ASP A 24 15.48 13.80 6.87
C ASP A 24 15.65 15.32 7.02
N LEU A 25 14.56 16.05 7.25
CA LEU A 25 14.60 17.50 7.53
C LEU A 25 15.28 17.83 8.87
N GLN A 26 15.07 17.00 9.90
CA GLN A 26 15.79 17.13 11.17
C GLN A 26 17.30 16.97 10.95
N SER A 27 17.71 15.94 10.20
CA SER A 27 19.11 15.72 9.84
C SER A 27 19.70 16.92 9.09
N GLN A 28 18.98 17.48 8.11
CA GLN A 28 19.41 18.67 7.37
C GLN A 28 19.61 19.89 8.28
N LEU A 29 18.69 20.14 9.21
CA LEU A 29 18.78 21.25 10.17
C LEU A 29 19.95 21.07 11.16
N GLU A 30 20.17 19.85 11.66
CA GLU A 30 21.29 19.53 12.55
C GLU A 30 22.64 19.71 11.85
N LEU A 31 22.75 19.25 10.60
CA LEU A 31 23.93 19.46 9.76
C LEU A 31 24.19 20.95 9.53
N LEU A 32 23.13 21.72 9.27
CA LEU A 32 23.22 23.16 9.10
C LEU A 32 23.71 23.84 10.38
N ILE A 33 23.12 23.54 11.53
CA ILE A 33 23.53 24.11 12.82
C ILE A 33 25.00 23.80 13.11
N LYS A 34 25.41 22.54 12.92
CA LYS A 34 26.80 22.11 13.13
C LYS A 34 27.76 22.88 12.22
N LEU A 35 27.41 23.05 10.95
CA LEU A 35 28.20 23.82 9.98
C LEU A 35 28.35 25.28 10.44
N LEU A 36 27.25 25.92 10.83
CA LEU A 36 27.27 27.32 11.26
C LEU A 36 28.03 27.53 12.57
N GLU A 37 27.97 26.56 13.49
CA GLU A 37 28.74 26.61 14.73
C GLU A 37 30.26 26.57 14.47
N GLN A 38 30.72 25.88 13.41
CA GLN A 38 32.13 25.93 13.00
C GLN A 38 32.56 27.32 12.55
N PHE A 39 31.65 28.10 11.95
CA PHE A 39 31.95 29.43 11.43
C PHE A 39 31.95 30.54 12.50
N ARG A 40 31.40 30.28 13.70
CA ARG A 40 31.37 31.27 14.79
C ARG A 40 32.75 31.73 15.26
N GLY A 41 33.82 30.97 14.97
CA GLY A 41 35.18 31.25 15.44
C GLY A 41 35.94 32.34 14.68
N GLU A 42 35.51 32.76 13.49
CA GLU A 42 36.35 33.61 12.62
C GLU A 42 35.98 35.11 12.61
N ARG A 43 34.77 35.47 13.09
CA ARG A 43 34.27 36.83 13.41
C ARG A 43 32.78 36.71 13.81
N GLU A 44 32.32 37.48 14.79
CA GLU A 44 30.91 37.49 15.21
C GLU A 44 29.99 38.16 14.16
N LEU A 45 29.71 37.46 13.06
CA LEU A 45 28.61 37.81 12.17
C LEU A 45 27.30 37.48 12.88
N GLY A 46 26.57 38.51 13.34
CA GLY A 46 25.27 38.36 13.99
C GLY A 46 24.29 37.50 13.19
N LEU A 47 24.41 37.51 11.86
CA LEU A 47 23.61 36.70 10.93
C LEU A 47 23.82 35.18 11.13
N ILE A 48 25.02 34.72 11.47
CA ILE A 48 25.27 33.29 11.79
C ILE A 48 24.47 32.89 13.02
N ASN A 49 24.49 33.72 14.07
CA ASN A 49 23.73 33.45 15.29
C ASN A 49 22.22 33.47 15.02
N GLU A 50 21.74 34.39 14.19
CA GLU A 50 20.33 34.44 13.76
C GLU A 50 19.94 33.16 13.00
N MET A 51 20.77 32.68 12.08
CA MET A 51 20.46 31.49 11.28
C MET A 51 20.49 30.21 12.12
N ILE A 52 21.41 30.10 13.09
CA ILE A 52 21.39 29.02 14.09
C ILE A 52 20.10 29.08 14.92
N PHE A 53 19.70 30.27 15.38
CA PHE A 53 18.48 30.45 16.15
C PHE A 53 17.23 30.04 15.35
N LYS A 54 17.10 30.49 14.09
CA LYS A 54 16.02 30.07 13.19
C LYS A 54 16.00 28.55 12.96
N SER A 55 17.16 27.95 12.71
CA SER A 55 17.28 26.50 12.50
C SER A 55 16.85 25.69 13.73
N ARG A 56 17.23 26.12 14.94
CA ARG A 56 16.79 25.50 16.19
C ARG A 56 15.29 25.66 16.44
N LYS A 57 14.72 26.82 16.06
CA LYS A 57 13.27 27.05 16.12
C LYS A 57 12.54 26.08 15.20
N TRP A 58 13.05 25.87 13.98
CA TRP A 58 12.51 24.89 13.05
C TRP A 58 12.58 23.46 13.60
N LEU A 59 13.72 23.06 14.18
CA LEU A 59 13.85 21.73 14.82
C LEU A 59 12.78 21.50 15.89
N GLY A 60 12.51 22.50 16.73
CA GLY A 60 11.45 22.42 17.74
C GLY A 60 10.04 22.35 17.12
N GLN A 61 9.81 23.07 16.02
CA GLN A 61 8.51 23.11 15.34
C GLN A 61 8.16 21.79 14.65
N ILE A 62 9.13 21.11 14.03
CA ILE A 62 8.92 19.85 13.30
C ILE A 62 9.16 18.60 14.16
N ALA A 63 9.32 18.75 15.49
CA ALA A 63 9.74 17.68 16.38
C ALA A 63 8.75 16.49 16.37
N GLU A 64 7.45 16.75 16.44
CA GLU A 64 6.41 15.71 16.53
C GLU A 64 5.73 15.43 15.18
N PHE A 65 5.38 16.49 14.45
CA PHE A 65 4.66 16.42 13.18
C PHE A 65 5.10 17.57 12.28
N ILE A 66 5.07 17.35 10.97
CA ILE A 66 5.29 18.41 9.97
C ILE A 66 4.06 18.52 9.08
N SER A 67 3.41 19.69 9.07
CA SER A 67 2.32 19.96 8.13
C SER A 67 2.87 20.34 6.75
N SER A 68 2.01 20.30 5.72
CA SER A 68 2.40 20.77 4.39
C SER A 68 2.76 22.28 4.37
N ASP A 69 2.17 23.09 5.25
CA ASP A 69 2.56 24.51 5.41
C ASP A 69 3.95 24.63 6.04
N ASP A 70 4.24 23.82 7.06
CA ASP A 70 5.56 23.79 7.70
C ASP A 70 6.64 23.36 6.71
N GLU A 71 6.40 22.29 5.94
CA GLU A 71 7.29 21.83 4.89
C GLU A 71 7.56 22.93 3.85
N PHE A 72 6.51 23.58 3.36
CA PHE A 72 6.64 24.66 2.39
C PHE A 72 7.48 25.82 2.92
N ARG A 73 7.19 26.29 4.13
CA ARG A 73 7.91 27.42 4.76
C ARG A 73 9.34 27.07 5.11
N LEU A 74 9.61 25.82 5.51
CA LEU A 74 10.96 25.35 5.78
C LEU A 74 11.78 25.23 4.48
N ASN A 75 11.17 24.77 3.39
CA ASN A 75 11.84 24.76 2.07
C ASN A 75 12.19 26.18 1.62
N ILE A 76 11.29 27.16 1.80
CA ILE A 76 11.60 28.58 1.55
C ILE A 76 12.79 29.04 2.40
N PHE A 77 12.82 28.70 3.70
CA PHE A 77 13.96 29.04 4.55
C PHE A 77 15.27 28.46 4.01
N PHE A 78 15.28 27.22 3.53
CA PHE A 78 16.47 26.62 2.93
C PHE A 78 16.88 27.27 1.59
N GLU A 79 15.91 27.56 0.73
CA GLU A 79 16.15 28.05 -0.64
C GLU A 79 16.48 29.54 -0.68
N GLU A 80 15.80 30.37 0.11
CA GLU A 80 15.90 31.83 0.05
C GLU A 80 16.83 32.42 1.10
N GLU A 81 17.02 31.76 2.25
CA GLU A 81 17.90 32.26 3.32
C GLU A 81 19.20 31.46 3.40
N VAL A 82 19.11 30.15 3.62
CA VAL A 82 20.30 29.31 3.90
C VAL A 82 21.21 29.16 2.70
N THR A 83 20.66 28.77 1.54
CA THR A 83 21.46 28.49 0.34
C THR A 83 22.21 29.73 -0.14
N PRO A 84 21.58 30.92 -0.31
CA PRO A 84 22.28 32.12 -0.71
C PRO A 84 23.33 32.56 0.31
N PHE A 85 23.03 32.45 1.60
CA PHE A 85 24.00 32.73 2.66
C PHE A 85 25.24 31.85 2.54
N LEU A 86 25.09 30.52 2.46
CA LEU A 86 26.21 29.59 2.39
C LEU A 86 27.03 29.78 1.11
N LEU A 87 26.37 30.03 -0.03
CA LEU A 87 27.06 30.30 -1.30
C LEU A 87 27.88 31.58 -1.24
N HIS A 88 27.36 32.65 -0.64
CA HIS A 88 28.10 33.90 -0.46
C HIS A 88 29.23 33.73 0.56
N PHE A 89 28.98 33.07 1.69
CA PHE A 89 29.99 32.82 2.72
C PHE A 89 31.18 32.03 2.17
N ARG A 90 30.90 31.01 1.33
CA ARG A 90 31.91 30.22 0.61
C ARG A 90 32.80 31.07 -0.29
N GLN A 91 32.26 32.12 -0.93
CA GLN A 91 33.04 33.01 -1.80
C GLN A 91 33.96 33.94 -0.99
N MET A 92 33.46 34.44 0.14
CA MET A 92 34.19 35.37 1.01
C MET A 92 35.26 34.67 1.86
N HIS A 93 35.04 33.40 2.21
CA HIS A 93 35.89 32.63 3.11
C HIS A 93 36.31 31.29 2.47
N PRO A 94 37.36 31.27 1.62
CA PRO A 94 37.79 30.07 0.91
C PRO A 94 38.08 28.84 1.80
N ASN A 95 38.50 29.05 3.05
CA ASN A 95 38.76 27.98 4.02
C ASN A 95 37.50 27.18 4.43
N THR A 96 36.31 27.73 4.19
CA THR A 96 35.02 27.09 4.54
C THR A 96 34.44 26.26 3.39
N LYS A 97 35.09 26.31 2.21
CA LYS A 97 34.58 25.71 0.97
C LYS A 97 34.30 24.23 1.09
N ASP A 98 35.20 23.47 1.70
CA ASP A 98 35.06 22.02 1.81
C ASP A 98 33.90 21.66 2.74
N ALA A 99 33.81 22.29 3.91
CA ALA A 99 32.71 22.06 4.86
C ALA A 99 31.33 22.41 4.26
N ILE A 100 31.24 23.49 3.47
CA ILE A 100 29.99 23.88 2.78
C ILE A 100 29.64 22.90 1.67
N ASN A 101 30.63 22.42 0.90
CA ASN A 101 30.39 21.41 -0.13
C ASN A 101 29.94 20.09 0.49
N ASP A 102 30.55 19.67 1.59
CA ASP A 102 30.15 18.47 2.33
C ASP A 102 28.69 18.56 2.81
N TYR A 103 28.27 19.73 3.29
CA TYR A 103 26.86 19.99 3.62
C TYR A 103 25.94 19.81 2.40
N PHE A 104 26.28 20.41 1.26
CA PHE A 104 25.46 20.27 0.04
C PHE A 104 25.41 18.83 -0.48
N ILE A 105 26.49 18.06 -0.35
CA ILE A 105 26.50 16.62 -0.65
C ILE A 105 25.58 15.86 0.32
N ALA A 106 25.62 16.20 1.62
CA ALA A 106 24.85 15.53 2.65
C ALA A 106 23.33 15.76 2.51
N ILE A 107 22.90 16.89 1.94
CA ILE A 107 21.48 17.21 1.69
C ILE A 107 21.01 16.86 0.27
N GLY A 108 21.91 16.41 -0.60
CA GLY A 108 21.57 15.96 -1.94
C GLY A 108 20.83 14.61 -1.94
N PRO A 109 20.29 14.15 -3.10
CA PRO A 109 19.51 12.91 -3.20
C PRO A 109 20.25 11.63 -2.75
N SER A 110 21.58 11.63 -2.83
CA SER A 110 22.43 10.53 -2.34
C SER A 110 22.87 10.68 -0.88
N GLY A 111 22.66 11.86 -0.30
CA GLY A 111 23.17 12.27 1.00
C GLY A 111 22.40 11.68 2.18
N ILE A 112 22.96 11.87 3.38
CA ILE A 112 22.40 11.32 4.62
C ILE A 112 21.04 11.92 4.99
N ALA A 113 20.79 13.18 4.64
CA ALA A 113 19.52 13.87 4.90
C ALA A 113 18.43 13.55 3.84
N TYR A 114 18.64 12.54 2.99
CA TYR A 114 17.64 11.99 2.07
C TYR A 114 17.42 10.48 2.31
N THR A 115 18.01 9.92 3.36
CA THR A 115 18.07 8.46 3.57
C THR A 115 16.69 7.85 3.73
N ASN A 116 15.81 8.47 4.51
CA ASN A 116 14.49 7.91 4.82
C ASN A 116 13.55 8.03 3.63
N ARG A 117 13.59 9.15 2.91
CA ARG A 117 12.85 9.35 1.67
C ARG A 117 13.27 8.37 0.58
N ARG A 118 14.59 8.17 0.40
CA ARG A 118 15.11 7.16 -0.53
C ARG A 118 14.63 5.76 -0.18
N ALA A 119 14.70 5.37 1.09
CA ALA A 119 14.20 4.05 1.52
C ALA A 119 12.70 3.86 1.25
N LEU A 120 11.89 4.91 1.46
CA LEU A 120 10.46 4.89 1.12
C LEU A 120 10.25 4.76 -0.40
N GLU A 121 10.94 5.57 -1.20
CA GLU A 121 10.86 5.55 -2.67
C GLU A 121 11.26 4.19 -3.24
N GLU A 122 12.36 3.60 -2.74
CA GLU A 122 12.81 2.26 -3.13
C GLU A 122 11.74 1.21 -2.79
N SER A 123 11.14 1.28 -1.61
CA SER A 123 10.10 0.33 -1.18
C SER A 123 8.84 0.45 -2.06
N LEU A 124 8.39 1.68 -2.35
CA LEU A 124 7.28 1.93 -3.27
C LEU A 124 7.58 1.42 -4.68
N GLN A 125 8.80 1.62 -5.16
CA GLN A 125 9.22 1.15 -6.48
C GLN A 125 9.26 -0.38 -6.55
N MET A 126 9.78 -1.05 -5.51
CA MET A 126 9.81 -2.52 -5.41
C MET A 126 8.40 -3.11 -5.45
N LEU A 127 7.47 -2.56 -4.65
CA LEU A 127 6.07 -2.99 -4.64
C LEU A 127 5.40 -2.76 -6.00
N ASN A 128 5.44 -1.54 -6.53
CA ASN A 128 4.79 -1.20 -7.80
C ASN A 128 5.37 -1.97 -9.00
N ARG A 129 6.66 -2.28 -8.98
CA ARG A 129 7.28 -3.13 -10.00
C ARG A 129 6.77 -4.57 -9.90
N SER A 130 6.74 -5.13 -8.69
CA SER A 130 6.32 -6.52 -8.46
C SER A 130 4.85 -6.73 -8.80
N ILE A 131 3.97 -5.85 -8.32
CA ILE A 131 2.53 -5.86 -8.64
C ILE A 131 2.33 -5.64 -10.15
N GLY A 132 3.03 -4.67 -10.73
CA GLY A 132 2.92 -4.34 -12.15
C GLY A 132 3.31 -5.49 -13.07
N ASN A 133 4.41 -6.19 -12.75
CA ASN A 133 4.87 -7.37 -13.50
C ASN A 133 3.87 -8.52 -13.40
N LEU A 134 3.33 -8.77 -12.20
CA LEU A 134 2.33 -9.82 -11.97
C LEU A 134 1.06 -9.53 -12.79
N LEU A 135 0.56 -8.30 -12.74
CA LEU A 135 -0.60 -7.89 -13.53
C LEU A 135 -0.35 -7.99 -15.05
N GLU A 136 0.87 -7.76 -15.52
CA GLU A 136 1.22 -7.95 -16.95
C GLU A 136 1.18 -9.42 -17.36
N GLN A 137 1.76 -10.30 -16.54
CA GLN A 137 1.71 -11.74 -16.77
C GLN A 137 0.27 -12.24 -16.80
N MET A 138 -0.51 -11.86 -15.79
CA MET A 138 -1.90 -12.26 -15.70
C MET A 138 -2.75 -11.64 -16.82
N ASN A 139 -2.43 -10.42 -17.30
CA ASN A 139 -3.10 -9.84 -18.46
C ASN A 139 -2.89 -10.71 -19.71
N VAL A 140 -1.68 -11.21 -19.97
CA VAL A 140 -1.42 -12.11 -21.11
C VAL A 140 -2.32 -13.36 -21.05
N GLU A 141 -2.53 -13.92 -19.86
CA GLU A 141 -3.40 -15.10 -19.66
C GLU A 141 -4.87 -14.81 -20.00
N ILE A 142 -5.43 -13.70 -19.52
CA ILE A 142 -6.85 -13.38 -19.76
C ILE A 142 -7.13 -13.01 -21.22
N GLN A 143 -6.18 -12.36 -21.90
CA GLN A 143 -6.31 -12.04 -23.33
C GLN A 143 -6.43 -13.31 -24.18
N GLY A 144 -5.83 -14.42 -23.72
CA GLY A 144 -5.96 -15.74 -24.35
C GLY A 144 -7.36 -16.34 -24.24
N THR A 145 -8.14 -15.99 -23.21
CA THR A 145 -9.51 -16.49 -23.03
C THR A 145 -10.51 -15.72 -23.90
N TYR A 146 -10.55 -14.39 -23.75
CA TYR A 146 -11.35 -13.51 -24.59
C TYR A 146 -10.70 -12.11 -24.60
N PRO A 147 -10.51 -11.48 -25.78
CA PRO A 147 -9.91 -10.16 -25.85
C PRO A 147 -10.65 -9.13 -24.99
N CYS A 148 -9.89 -8.41 -24.16
CA CYS A 148 -10.41 -7.33 -23.33
C CYS A 148 -9.48 -6.11 -23.40
N TYR A 149 -10.00 -4.92 -23.13
CA TYR A 149 -9.14 -3.76 -22.92
C TYR A 149 -8.70 -3.75 -21.46
N PHE A 150 -7.40 -3.57 -21.22
CA PHE A 150 -6.80 -3.57 -19.89
C PHE A 150 -5.96 -2.32 -19.71
N GLU A 151 -6.30 -1.50 -18.73
CA GLU A 151 -5.68 -0.22 -18.45
C GLU A 151 -5.16 -0.19 -17.01
N LYS A 152 -3.96 0.37 -16.82
CA LYS A 152 -3.32 0.50 -15.51
C LYS A 152 -3.01 1.95 -15.21
N TYR A 153 -3.28 2.35 -13.98
CA TYR A 153 -2.94 3.66 -13.43
C TYR A 153 -2.01 3.47 -12.24
N ARG A 154 -0.92 4.24 -12.22
CA ARG A 154 0.04 4.23 -11.12
C ARG A 154 -0.07 5.54 -10.35
N SER A 155 -0.26 5.41 -9.05
CA SER A 155 -0.19 6.49 -8.08
C SER A 155 0.81 6.07 -6.99
N ASP A 156 0.39 6.03 -5.73
CA ASP A 156 1.16 5.41 -4.65
C ASP A 156 1.10 3.88 -4.77
N GLY A 157 -0.04 3.37 -5.24
CA GLY A 157 -0.26 1.97 -5.60
C GLY A 157 -0.61 1.78 -7.08
N ILE A 158 -1.33 0.71 -7.37
CA ILE A 158 -1.77 0.37 -8.74
C ILE A 158 -3.29 0.20 -8.76
N GLU A 159 -3.91 0.96 -9.66
CA GLU A 159 -5.31 0.77 -10.05
C GLU A 159 -5.36 0.19 -11.45
N TYR A 160 -6.40 -0.58 -11.75
CA TYR A 160 -6.62 -1.10 -13.09
C TYR A 160 -8.11 -1.17 -13.43
N ASP A 161 -8.38 -0.94 -14.71
CA ASP A 161 -9.69 -1.11 -15.33
C ASP A 161 -9.58 -2.18 -16.42
N ILE A 162 -10.58 -3.07 -16.46
CA ILE A 162 -10.74 -4.06 -17.52
C ILE A 162 -12.10 -3.86 -18.17
N TYR A 163 -12.15 -3.79 -19.49
CA TYR A 163 -13.38 -3.68 -20.24
C TYR A 163 -13.52 -4.87 -21.18
N ILE A 164 -14.62 -5.61 -21.02
CA ILE A 164 -14.92 -6.80 -21.82
C ILE A 164 -16.34 -6.70 -22.40
N GLY A 165 -16.52 -7.19 -23.63
CA GLY A 165 -17.83 -7.26 -24.26
C GLY A 165 -17.75 -7.39 -25.78
N GLN A 166 -18.90 -7.52 -26.42
CA GLN A 166 -19.00 -7.70 -27.88
C GLN A 166 -18.28 -6.60 -28.67
N SER A 167 -18.36 -5.35 -28.20
CA SER A 167 -17.78 -4.19 -28.89
C SER A 167 -16.24 -4.17 -28.90
N ILE A 168 -15.56 -4.95 -28.04
CA ILE A 168 -14.09 -5.01 -28.00
C ILE A 168 -13.53 -5.83 -29.17
N THR A 169 -14.20 -6.94 -29.52
CA THR A 169 -13.78 -7.83 -30.59
C THR A 169 -14.99 -8.21 -31.44
N PRO A 170 -15.43 -7.37 -32.39
CA PRO A 170 -16.64 -7.59 -33.18
C PRO A 170 -16.67 -8.94 -33.92
N ASP A 171 -15.48 -9.46 -34.26
CA ASP A 171 -15.32 -10.72 -35.01
C ASP A 171 -15.40 -11.99 -34.15
N ARG A 172 -15.57 -11.85 -32.83
CA ARG A 172 -15.75 -12.98 -31.90
C ARG A 172 -17.03 -12.79 -31.10
N GLU A 173 -17.83 -13.85 -31.00
CA GLU A 173 -19.08 -13.80 -30.24
C GLU A 173 -18.82 -13.72 -28.74
N PHE A 174 -19.41 -12.73 -28.07
CA PHE A 174 -19.32 -12.58 -26.64
C PHE A 174 -20.33 -13.48 -25.91
N HIS A 175 -19.84 -14.29 -24.98
CA HIS A 175 -20.68 -15.07 -24.07
C HIS A 175 -20.49 -14.62 -22.61
N PRO A 176 -21.55 -14.50 -21.79
CA PRO A 176 -21.45 -14.10 -20.38
C PRO A 176 -20.49 -14.94 -19.52
N LEU A 177 -20.20 -16.17 -19.94
CA LEU A 177 -19.20 -17.03 -19.27
C LEU A 177 -17.79 -16.42 -19.26
N PHE A 178 -17.43 -15.63 -20.27
CA PHE A 178 -16.13 -14.93 -20.28
C PHE A 178 -16.05 -13.88 -19.17
N LEU A 179 -17.13 -13.14 -18.94
CA LEU A 179 -17.20 -12.18 -17.84
C LEU A 179 -17.12 -12.89 -16.47
N LYS A 180 -17.86 -14.00 -16.31
CA LYS A 180 -17.82 -14.79 -15.07
C LYS A 180 -16.41 -15.32 -14.78
N ASN A 181 -15.74 -15.87 -15.80
CA ASN A 181 -14.36 -16.33 -15.67
C ASN A 181 -13.40 -15.19 -15.29
N LEU A 182 -13.55 -14.02 -15.91
CA LEU A 182 -12.72 -12.85 -15.62
C LEU A 182 -12.92 -12.33 -14.19
N ARG A 183 -14.13 -12.40 -13.63
CA ARG A 183 -14.40 -12.00 -12.24
C ARG A 183 -13.80 -12.96 -11.23
N LEU A 184 -13.86 -14.27 -11.48
CA LEU A 184 -13.15 -15.27 -10.66
C LEU A 184 -11.64 -15.00 -10.70
N TRP A 185 -11.11 -14.78 -11.91
CA TRP A 185 -9.70 -14.42 -12.08
C TRP A 185 -9.34 -13.14 -11.32
N GLN A 186 -10.19 -12.11 -11.34
CA GLN A 186 -9.94 -10.84 -10.66
C GLN A 186 -9.80 -11.05 -9.14
N LEU A 187 -10.70 -11.82 -8.56
CA LEU A 187 -10.67 -12.14 -7.13
C LEU A 187 -9.41 -12.96 -6.78
N ASN A 188 -9.09 -13.98 -7.58
CA ASN A 188 -7.88 -14.78 -7.38
C ASN A 188 -6.61 -13.93 -7.53
N SER A 189 -6.55 -13.02 -8.51
CA SER A 189 -5.41 -12.13 -8.71
C SER A 189 -5.17 -11.23 -7.50
N MET A 190 -6.23 -10.74 -6.85
CA MET A 190 -6.10 -9.94 -5.64
C MET A 190 -5.49 -10.76 -4.50
N ALA A 191 -5.92 -12.01 -4.31
CA ALA A 191 -5.33 -12.89 -3.29
C ALA A 191 -3.84 -13.16 -3.56
N ILE A 192 -3.46 -13.42 -4.81
CA ILE A 192 -2.06 -13.64 -5.19
C ILE A 192 -1.24 -12.36 -4.96
N ILE A 193 -1.75 -11.19 -5.34
CA ILE A 193 -1.10 -9.91 -5.07
C ILE A 193 -0.92 -9.69 -3.56
N THR A 194 -1.94 -9.98 -2.74
CA THR A 194 -1.84 -9.87 -1.28
C THR A 194 -0.72 -10.76 -0.71
N LYS A 195 -0.61 -12.02 -1.18
CA LYS A 195 0.47 -12.93 -0.77
C LYS A 195 1.85 -12.42 -1.20
N LEU A 196 1.96 -11.94 -2.45
CA LEU A 196 3.19 -11.38 -3.00
C LEU A 196 3.68 -10.18 -2.18
N THR A 197 2.80 -9.21 -1.91
CA THR A 197 3.20 -8.00 -1.19
C THR A 197 3.53 -8.27 0.27
N ARG A 198 2.83 -9.24 0.91
CA ARG A 198 3.18 -9.72 2.25
C ARG A 198 4.55 -10.37 2.31
N ALA A 199 4.89 -11.23 1.34
CA ALA A 199 6.22 -11.85 1.28
C ALA A 199 7.33 -10.81 1.10
N LEU A 200 7.10 -9.80 0.25
CA LEU A 200 8.05 -8.72 0.02
C LEU A 200 8.27 -7.81 1.22
N GLU A 201 7.33 -7.74 2.18
CA GLU A 201 7.39 -6.83 3.33
C GLU A 201 8.71 -6.92 4.10
N THR A 202 9.29 -8.13 4.20
CA THR A 202 10.56 -8.38 4.90
C THR A 202 11.79 -7.92 4.13
N GLU A 203 11.67 -7.72 2.81
CA GLU A 203 12.74 -7.29 1.91
C GLU A 203 12.74 -5.77 1.69
N LEU A 204 11.66 -5.07 2.05
CA LEU A 204 11.55 -3.63 1.82
C LEU A 204 12.48 -2.84 2.77
N PRO A 205 13.25 -1.87 2.25
CA PRO A 205 14.00 -0.92 3.09
C PRO A 205 13.13 -0.23 4.14
N ARG A 206 11.86 0.01 3.80
CA ARG A 206 10.82 0.51 4.68
C ARG A 206 9.60 -0.39 4.58
N LYS A 207 9.16 -0.93 5.70
CA LYS A 207 7.97 -1.80 5.75
C LYS A 207 6.74 -1.01 5.32
N LEU A 208 6.10 -1.48 4.25
CA LEU A 208 4.87 -0.92 3.71
C LEU A 208 3.88 -2.05 3.54
N GLU A 209 2.63 -1.79 3.90
CA GLU A 209 1.53 -2.72 3.70
C GLU A 209 0.67 -2.27 2.52
N THR A 210 0.04 -3.24 1.86
CA THR A 210 -0.90 -2.98 0.76
C THR A 210 -2.31 -3.36 1.15
N THR A 211 -3.31 -2.71 0.57
CA THR A 211 -4.71 -3.09 0.70
C THR A 211 -5.33 -3.38 -0.66
N GLN A 212 -6.31 -4.29 -0.70
CA GLN A 212 -6.96 -4.74 -1.93
C GLN A 212 -8.43 -4.34 -1.96
N LEU A 213 -8.85 -3.75 -3.07
CA LEU A 213 -10.23 -3.33 -3.30
C LEU A 213 -10.71 -3.69 -4.70
N ILE A 214 -11.92 -4.21 -4.80
CA ILE A 214 -12.67 -4.41 -6.04
C ILE A 214 -13.94 -3.58 -5.97
N PHE A 215 -14.24 -2.82 -7.03
CA PHE A 215 -15.54 -2.17 -7.16
C PHE A 215 -16.42 -2.97 -8.13
N VAL A 216 -17.46 -3.59 -7.58
CA VAL A 216 -18.36 -4.45 -8.33
C VAL A 216 -19.39 -3.62 -9.06
N HIS A 217 -19.35 -3.69 -10.40
CA HIS A 217 -20.31 -3.04 -11.27
C HIS A 217 -20.91 -4.04 -12.26
N SER A 218 -22.23 -4.25 -12.16
CA SER A 218 -22.93 -5.26 -12.97
C SER A 218 -23.46 -4.72 -14.31
N ASN A 219 -23.59 -3.41 -14.44
CA ASN A 219 -24.17 -2.79 -15.63
C ASN A 219 -23.10 -2.54 -16.69
N THR A 220 -23.54 -2.48 -17.95
CA THR A 220 -22.67 -2.05 -19.04
C THR A 220 -22.45 -0.54 -18.99
N ILE A 221 -21.26 -0.10 -19.36
CA ILE A 221 -20.93 1.31 -19.57
C ILE A 221 -20.51 1.57 -21.01
N ASP A 222 -20.81 2.78 -21.47
CA ASP A 222 -20.32 3.34 -22.72
C ASP A 222 -18.99 4.07 -22.51
N ILE A 223 -17.97 3.69 -23.27
CA ILE A 223 -16.65 4.33 -23.26
C ILE A 223 -16.35 4.88 -24.65
N SER A 224 -15.72 6.05 -24.73
CA SER A 224 -15.25 6.63 -25.98
C SER A 224 -13.76 6.91 -25.92
N PHE A 225 -13.10 6.76 -27.08
CA PHE A 225 -11.67 7.01 -27.18
C PHE A 225 -11.42 8.50 -27.39
N ARG A 226 -10.70 9.11 -26.45
CA ARG A 226 -10.22 10.48 -26.57
C ARG A 226 -8.87 10.48 -27.26
N SER A 227 -8.88 10.79 -28.56
CA SER A 227 -7.70 10.74 -29.43
C SER A 227 -6.61 11.77 -29.06
N ASP A 228 -6.99 12.87 -28.43
CA ASP A 228 -6.07 13.87 -27.86
C ASP A 228 -5.29 13.29 -26.68
N GLU A 229 -5.98 12.56 -25.81
CA GLU A 229 -5.43 12.05 -24.55
C GLU A 229 -4.94 10.60 -24.62
N HIS A 230 -5.12 9.93 -25.77
CA HIS A 230 -4.82 8.52 -26.01
C HIS A 230 -5.37 7.59 -24.91
N ARG A 231 -6.55 7.92 -24.38
CA ARG A 231 -7.22 7.18 -23.30
C ARG A 231 -8.71 7.04 -23.57
N PHE A 232 -9.35 6.06 -22.94
CA PHE A 232 -10.81 5.98 -22.94
C PHE A 232 -11.39 6.85 -21.82
N ASP A 233 -12.47 7.56 -22.13
CA ASP A 233 -13.26 8.31 -21.16
C ASP A 233 -14.69 7.76 -21.16
N VAL A 234 -15.41 7.96 -20.06
CA VAL A 234 -16.72 7.35 -19.86
C VAL A 234 -17.82 8.37 -20.20
N GLU A 235 -18.75 8.03 -21.10
CA GLU A 235 -19.72 8.99 -21.63
C GLU A 235 -21.07 8.98 -20.88
N GLY A 236 -21.56 10.14 -20.44
CA GLY A 236 -22.91 10.29 -19.88
C GLY A 236 -23.00 10.24 -18.34
N ALA A 237 -24.14 10.67 -17.80
CA ALA A 237 -24.28 10.96 -16.36
C ALA A 237 -24.10 9.74 -15.43
N TYR A 238 -24.52 8.54 -15.86
CA TYR A 238 -24.34 7.30 -15.08
C TYR A 238 -22.88 6.85 -15.02
N ASN A 239 -22.17 7.10 -16.11
CA ASN A 239 -20.77 6.79 -16.29
C ASN A 239 -19.87 7.72 -15.48
N ILE A 240 -20.24 9.00 -15.38
CA ILE A 240 -19.59 9.96 -14.46
C ILE A 240 -19.71 9.51 -13.00
N ARG A 241 -20.86 8.93 -12.61
CA ARG A 241 -21.05 8.42 -11.25
C ARG A 241 -20.09 7.27 -10.94
N TYR A 242 -19.90 6.35 -11.90
CA TYR A 242 -18.94 5.25 -11.77
C TYR A 242 -17.51 5.77 -11.53
N GLU A 243 -17.05 6.70 -12.36
CA GLU A 243 -15.72 7.31 -12.22
C GLU A 243 -15.55 8.11 -10.92
N MET A 244 -16.59 8.83 -10.48
CA MET A 244 -16.55 9.58 -9.24
C MET A 244 -16.42 8.67 -8.01
N ILE A 245 -17.06 7.49 -8.05
CA ILE A 245 -16.98 6.50 -6.96
C ILE A 245 -15.58 5.92 -6.88
N LYS A 246 -15.00 5.48 -8.02
CA LYS A 246 -13.63 4.93 -8.07
C LYS A 246 -12.61 5.84 -7.36
N LYS A 247 -12.71 7.15 -7.58
CA LYS A 247 -11.82 8.16 -6.98
C LYS A 247 -11.98 8.40 -5.48
N ARG A 248 -12.97 7.78 -4.82
CA ARG A 248 -13.34 8.06 -3.43
C ARG A 248 -13.49 6.83 -2.55
N ILE A 249 -13.67 5.66 -3.15
CA ILE A 249 -13.88 4.40 -2.42
C ILE A 249 -12.63 3.89 -1.72
N ASP A 250 -11.44 4.34 -2.13
CA ASP A 250 -10.17 3.98 -1.49
C ASP A 250 -10.17 4.38 0.00
N LYS A 251 -10.69 5.55 0.34
CA LYS A 251 -10.67 6.14 1.70
C LYS A 251 -11.99 6.03 2.45
N VAL A 252 -12.96 5.28 1.92
CA VAL A 252 -14.27 5.14 2.56
C VAL A 252 -14.15 4.43 3.92
N LEU A 253 -14.94 4.91 4.88
CA LEU A 253 -15.03 4.34 6.21
C LEU A 253 -16.26 3.43 6.32
N ILE A 254 -16.18 2.48 7.25
CA ILE A 254 -17.33 1.67 7.65
C ILE A 254 -18.29 2.58 8.43
N ARG A 255 -19.57 2.51 8.09
CA ARG A 255 -20.63 3.35 8.63
C ARG A 255 -20.63 3.32 10.16
N ASN A 256 -20.70 4.51 10.77
CA ASN A 256 -20.70 4.70 12.23
C ASN A 256 -19.39 4.26 12.92
N THR A 257 -18.27 4.20 12.19
CA THR A 257 -16.95 3.88 12.74
C THR A 257 -15.88 4.80 12.14
N ASN A 258 -14.67 4.79 12.72
CA ASN A 258 -13.50 5.43 12.11
C ASN A 258 -12.60 4.43 11.38
N GLU A 259 -13.11 3.23 11.09
CA GLU A 259 -12.34 2.17 10.44
C GLU A 259 -12.42 2.31 8.92
N ARG A 260 -11.27 2.37 8.25
CA ARG A 260 -11.18 2.30 6.79
C ARG A 260 -11.66 0.94 6.31
N LEU A 261 -12.43 0.90 5.22
CA LEU A 261 -12.91 -0.35 4.63
C LEU A 261 -11.76 -1.31 4.30
N THR A 262 -10.75 -0.81 3.58
CA THR A 262 -9.63 -1.60 3.10
C THR A 262 -8.64 -1.86 4.23
N GLN A 263 -8.28 -3.13 4.45
CA GLN A 263 -7.32 -3.55 5.48
C GLN A 263 -6.26 -4.46 4.88
N PRO A 264 -5.00 -4.40 5.36
CA PRO A 264 -3.96 -5.35 4.96
C PRO A 264 -4.41 -6.80 5.17
N GLY A 265 -4.00 -7.68 4.26
CA GLY A 265 -4.35 -9.10 4.32
C GLY A 265 -5.80 -9.43 3.96
N LYS A 266 -6.63 -8.45 3.61
CA LYS A 266 -8.04 -8.64 3.24
C LYS A 266 -8.36 -8.06 1.87
N ILE A 267 -9.32 -8.68 1.19
CA ILE A 267 -9.90 -8.17 -0.05
C ILE A 267 -11.24 -7.54 0.29
N ALA A 268 -11.42 -6.26 -0.04
CA ALA A 268 -12.70 -5.57 0.07
C ALA A 268 -13.42 -5.53 -1.28
N LEU A 269 -14.69 -5.90 -1.32
CA LEU A 269 -15.54 -5.79 -2.52
C LEU A 269 -16.68 -4.83 -2.23
N VAL A 270 -16.70 -3.70 -2.94
CA VAL A 270 -17.71 -2.65 -2.81
C VAL A 270 -18.82 -2.85 -3.85
N TYR A 271 -20.08 -2.73 -3.44
CA TYR A 271 -21.24 -2.94 -4.31
C TYR A 271 -22.45 -2.10 -3.88
N PHE A 272 -23.46 -2.01 -4.76
CA PHE A 272 -24.71 -1.31 -4.47
C PHE A 272 -25.85 -2.26 -4.08
N GLN A 273 -26.10 -3.28 -4.90
CA GLN A 273 -27.22 -4.21 -4.69
C GLN A 273 -26.67 -5.60 -4.39
N GLN A 274 -27.35 -6.35 -3.52
CA GLN A 274 -26.91 -7.69 -3.14
C GLN A 274 -26.73 -8.61 -4.35
N LYS A 275 -27.61 -8.48 -5.35
CA LYS A 275 -27.53 -9.22 -6.61
C LYS A 275 -26.21 -9.02 -7.37
N ASP A 276 -25.54 -7.88 -7.18
CA ASP A 276 -24.29 -7.56 -7.87
C ASP A 276 -23.12 -8.40 -7.35
N VAL A 277 -23.19 -8.83 -6.08
CA VAL A 277 -22.11 -9.58 -5.40
C VAL A 277 -22.40 -11.08 -5.30
N GLU A 278 -23.60 -11.56 -5.63
CA GLU A 278 -23.96 -12.99 -5.55
C GLU A 278 -23.00 -13.91 -6.31
N GLU A 279 -22.55 -13.49 -7.50
CA GLU A 279 -21.56 -14.23 -8.28
C GLU A 279 -20.19 -14.25 -7.59
N TYR A 280 -19.78 -13.14 -6.98
CA TYR A 280 -18.54 -13.06 -6.21
C TYR A 280 -18.58 -13.92 -4.95
N LEU A 281 -19.71 -14.00 -4.25
CA LEU A 281 -19.87 -14.88 -3.10
C LEU A 281 -19.63 -16.35 -3.47
N SER A 282 -20.12 -16.77 -4.65
CA SER A 282 -19.86 -18.12 -5.17
C SER A 282 -18.37 -18.35 -5.47
N HIS A 283 -17.69 -17.33 -6.03
CA HIS A 283 -16.24 -17.40 -6.26
C HIS A 283 -15.43 -17.39 -4.96
N ILE A 284 -15.84 -16.60 -3.96
CA ILE A 284 -15.21 -16.57 -2.64
C ILE A 284 -15.29 -17.96 -2.01
N GLN A 285 -16.47 -18.59 -2.02
CA GLN A 285 -16.65 -19.93 -1.48
C GLN A 285 -15.76 -20.96 -2.17
N TYR A 286 -15.68 -20.91 -3.51
CA TYR A 286 -14.75 -21.76 -4.25
C TYR A 286 -13.28 -21.54 -3.82
N LEU A 287 -12.85 -20.28 -3.64
CA LEU A 287 -11.48 -19.97 -3.19
C LEU A 287 -11.23 -20.30 -1.71
N GLN A 288 -12.27 -20.30 -0.86
CA GLN A 288 -12.19 -20.80 0.51
C GLN A 288 -11.98 -22.31 0.54
N ASP A 289 -12.69 -23.06 -0.31
CA ASP A 289 -12.52 -24.52 -0.47
C ASP A 289 -11.12 -24.89 -1.00
N GLN A 290 -10.48 -23.98 -1.75
CA GLN A 290 -9.09 -24.12 -2.21
C GLN A 290 -8.06 -23.60 -1.19
N GLU A 291 -8.49 -23.23 0.02
CA GLU A 291 -7.63 -22.66 1.07
C GLU A 291 -6.88 -21.39 0.65
N ILE A 292 -7.38 -20.65 -0.35
CA ILE A 292 -6.81 -19.36 -0.77
C ILE A 292 -7.35 -18.24 0.10
N LEU A 293 -8.63 -18.31 0.45
CA LEU A 293 -9.32 -17.38 1.35
C LEU A 293 -9.71 -18.07 2.66
N THR A 294 -9.95 -17.28 3.70
CA THR A 294 -10.45 -17.76 4.99
C THR A 294 -11.97 -17.71 5.08
N ASP A 295 -12.56 -18.49 5.98
CA ASP A 295 -14.02 -18.56 6.21
C ASP A 295 -14.50 -17.44 7.16
N ASP A 296 -14.25 -16.18 6.81
CA ASP A 296 -14.48 -15.02 7.68
C ASP A 296 -15.14 -13.82 6.95
N ILE A 297 -16.11 -14.09 6.08
CA ILE A 297 -16.78 -13.03 5.31
C ILE A 297 -17.49 -12.03 6.25
N GLU A 298 -17.04 -10.78 6.19
CA GLU A 298 -17.66 -9.64 6.87
C GLU A 298 -18.61 -8.91 5.90
N TYR A 299 -19.83 -8.60 6.34
CA TYR A 299 -20.78 -7.78 5.60
C TYR A 299 -20.85 -6.38 6.24
N LEU A 300 -20.60 -5.35 5.45
CA LEU A 300 -20.34 -3.99 5.93
C LEU A 300 -21.25 -2.98 5.22
N GLU A 301 -21.71 -1.98 5.96
CA GLU A 301 -22.28 -0.75 5.39
C GLU A 301 -21.22 0.34 5.36
N LEU A 302 -21.20 1.14 4.29
CA LEU A 302 -20.23 2.20 4.12
C LEU A 302 -20.85 3.57 4.38
N GLU A 303 -20.01 4.53 4.75
CA GLU A 303 -20.43 5.93 4.82
C GLU A 303 -20.89 6.46 3.45
N GLU A 304 -21.77 7.47 3.49
CA GLU A 304 -22.23 8.12 2.27
C GLU A 304 -21.11 8.98 1.68
N LEU A 305 -20.85 8.78 0.39
CA LEU A 305 -19.98 9.67 -0.37
C LEU A 305 -20.83 10.80 -0.94
N GLN A 306 -20.24 11.98 -1.15
CA GLN A 306 -20.99 13.11 -1.73
C GLN A 306 -21.60 12.71 -3.09
N GLY A 307 -22.94 12.67 -3.14
CA GLY A 307 -23.71 12.28 -4.33
C GLY A 307 -23.93 10.77 -4.52
N VAL A 308 -23.55 9.94 -3.54
CA VAL A 308 -23.68 8.47 -3.58
C VAL A 308 -24.06 7.93 -2.21
N SER A 309 -25.21 7.25 -2.13
CA SER A 309 -25.69 6.59 -0.92
C SER A 309 -25.95 5.11 -1.15
N GLY A 310 -26.00 4.35 -0.05
CA GLY A 310 -26.35 2.93 -0.07
C GLY A 310 -25.23 1.99 -0.53
N LEU A 311 -23.97 2.42 -0.45
CA LEU A 311 -22.83 1.54 -0.70
C LEU A 311 -22.70 0.52 0.42
N LYS A 312 -22.46 -0.72 0.02
CA LYS A 312 -22.17 -1.85 0.90
C LYS A 312 -20.83 -2.44 0.50
N ALA A 313 -20.25 -3.22 1.41
CA ALA A 313 -19.08 -4.00 1.09
C ALA A 313 -19.15 -5.39 1.73
N ILE A 314 -18.44 -6.32 1.11
CA ILE A 314 -17.96 -7.51 1.79
C ILE A 314 -16.45 -7.44 1.94
N ARG A 315 -15.93 -8.06 2.98
CA ARG A 315 -14.50 -8.19 3.22
C ARG A 315 -14.19 -9.63 3.61
N VAL A 316 -13.10 -10.16 3.08
CA VAL A 316 -12.68 -11.55 3.32
C VAL A 316 -11.17 -11.59 3.44
N SER A 317 -10.63 -12.38 4.38
CA SER A 317 -9.18 -12.46 4.57
C SER A 317 -8.54 -13.46 3.59
N VAL A 318 -7.29 -13.17 3.23
CA VAL A 318 -6.44 -14.04 2.43
C VAL A 318 -5.70 -14.97 3.39
N ARG A 319 -5.65 -16.27 3.08
CA ARG A 319 -4.91 -17.24 3.89
C ARG A 319 -3.42 -17.14 3.60
N PHE A 320 -2.59 -17.01 4.62
CA PHE A 320 -1.13 -17.07 4.51
C PHE A 320 -0.60 -18.42 4.99
N ASP A 321 0.57 -18.82 4.49
CA ASP A 321 1.14 -20.14 4.80
C ASP A 321 1.46 -20.29 6.30
N GLU A 322 1.77 -19.18 6.98
CA GLU A 322 1.98 -19.09 8.43
C GLU A 322 0.71 -19.42 9.25
N ASP A 323 -0.48 -19.25 8.67
CA ASP A 323 -1.76 -19.53 9.35
C ASP A 323 -2.00 -21.05 9.50
N GLY A 324 -1.35 -21.87 8.67
CA GLY A 324 -1.42 -23.34 8.72
C GLY A 324 -0.62 -23.96 9.87
N GLU A 325 0.44 -23.29 10.34
CA GLU A 325 1.27 -23.78 11.45
C GLU A 325 0.59 -23.60 12.81
N GLN A 326 -0.27 -22.59 12.96
CA GLN A 326 -1.00 -22.35 14.20
C GLN A 326 -2.17 -23.33 14.43
N GLN A 327 -2.66 -24.01 13.39
CA GLN A 327 -3.76 -24.97 13.49
C GLN A 327 -3.32 -26.42 13.79
N GLN A 328 -2.01 -26.73 13.79
CA GLN A 328 -1.50 -28.05 14.18
C GLN A 328 -1.16 -28.20 15.68
N GLN A 329 -1.38 -27.16 16.50
CA GLN A 329 -1.19 -27.23 17.96
C GLN A 329 -2.48 -27.01 18.75
N THR A 330 -3.46 -27.89 18.56
CA THR A 330 -4.49 -28.14 19.59
C THR A 330 -4.90 -29.61 19.56
N PRO A 331 -4.41 -30.46 20.49
CA PRO A 331 -5.00 -31.77 20.69
C PRO A 331 -6.25 -31.64 21.56
N MET A 332 -7.43 -31.79 20.95
CA MET A 332 -8.69 -31.94 21.66
C MET A 332 -8.94 -33.42 21.99
N GLY A 333 -9.13 -33.72 23.28
CA GLY A 333 -10.09 -34.76 23.70
C GLY A 333 -9.54 -36.11 24.18
N ALA A 334 -9.55 -36.29 25.49
CA ALA A 334 -9.36 -37.55 26.19
C ALA A 334 -10.44 -38.62 25.91
N LYS A 335 -10.03 -39.89 25.93
CA LYS A 335 -10.71 -41.13 26.44
C LYS A 335 -9.86 -42.34 25.99
N ALA A 336 -9.63 -43.42 26.73
CA ALA A 336 -10.25 -43.95 27.94
C ALA A 336 -9.26 -44.88 28.67
N ALA A 337 -9.53 -45.08 29.95
CA ALA A 337 -8.85 -45.98 30.87
C ALA A 337 -8.83 -47.44 30.40
N ILE A 338 -7.73 -48.14 30.68
CA ILE A 338 -7.72 -49.59 30.87
C ILE A 338 -7.01 -49.86 32.21
N GLU A 339 -7.81 -50.36 33.14
CA GLU A 339 -7.40 -50.91 34.44
C GLU A 339 -6.42 -52.08 34.26
N ARG A 340 -5.44 -52.18 35.17
CA ARG A 340 -4.97 -53.49 35.67
C ARG A 340 -4.70 -53.41 37.18
N PRO A 341 -5.05 -54.46 37.94
CA PRO A 341 -5.07 -54.41 39.39
C PRO A 341 -3.73 -54.77 40.03
N ASN A 342 -3.62 -54.38 41.30
CA ASN A 342 -2.62 -54.75 42.30
C ASN A 342 -2.17 -56.23 42.25
N GLY A 343 -0.87 -56.42 42.51
CA GLY A 343 -0.30 -57.70 42.93
C GLY A 343 1.12 -57.48 43.46
N ALA A 344 1.29 -57.64 44.76
CA ALA A 344 2.49 -57.29 45.50
C ALA A 344 3.47 -58.49 45.67
N ILE A 345 4.68 -58.12 46.11
CA ILE A 345 5.65 -58.84 46.97
C ILE A 345 6.68 -59.84 46.35
N VAL A 346 7.93 -59.57 46.75
CA VAL A 346 9.06 -60.44 47.20
C VAL A 346 10.31 -60.49 46.31
N ALA A 347 11.41 -60.17 46.99
CA ALA A 347 12.82 -60.21 46.63
C ALA A 347 13.36 -61.56 46.12
N SER A 348 14.47 -61.54 45.38
CA SER A 348 15.76 -62.16 45.80
C SER A 348 16.82 -62.19 44.68
N HIS A 349 18.01 -61.71 45.06
CA HIS A 349 19.36 -62.25 44.82
C HIS A 349 19.95 -62.49 43.40
N MET A 350 21.15 -61.89 43.26
CA MET A 350 22.43 -62.46 42.80
C MET A 350 22.69 -62.78 41.31
N GLN A 351 23.71 -62.07 40.82
CA GLN A 351 24.91 -62.55 40.11
C GLN A 351 24.77 -63.51 38.92
N SER A 352 25.27 -63.07 37.77
CA SER A 352 26.54 -63.62 37.23
C SER A 352 27.01 -62.83 36.01
N HIS A 353 28.32 -62.59 36.00
CA HIS A 353 29.10 -62.20 34.83
C HIS A 353 29.14 -63.33 33.80
N ASN A 354 29.11 -62.95 32.52
CA ASN A 354 30.20 -63.24 31.60
C ASN A 354 30.23 -62.20 30.49
#